data_AF-A0A952U748-F1
#
_entry.id   AF-A0A952U748-F1
#
_cell.length_a   1.000
_cell.length_b   1.000
_cell.length_c   1.000
_cell.angle_alpha   90.00
_cell.angle_beta   90.00
_cell.angle_gamma   90.00
#
_symmetry.space_group_name_H-M   'P 1'
#
loop_
_entity.id
_entity.type
_entity.pdbx_description
1 polymer ?
#
loop_
_entity_poly.entity_id
_entity_poly.type
_entity_poly.pdbx_seq_one_letter_code
_entity_poly.pdbx_strand_id
1 'polypeptide(L)'
;MSIIRDLFHLRNRHFFALDLVLFTISGLLSFSLRLETNTFNADIRGAIGIYLLIALPVRLISFYWLGMYQRYWQDAGPGELLLVGYASLLSGVVIWITIVLVNLFLPSRLFIPRSVSFIDMLIVLAFTLSSRFASRAQLYISRNSTLITHKAANPSRIVIVGAGLTGTQVLAVLEKAGQRGQIVGFLDDHAEKVGRIVRGIPVIGRIDDLAATCREYKIKRVIIAIPSASGLFIRKIVDICRTLKMEYSIVPGVAELVSGRITVNALRPVSIDDLLRRTPVKLDVSNIQHKIAGKCIMITGAGGTIGSELARQIARFQPGRLLLVGHGENSLFWIDAKLREEFPHIPRAMLLADIRDINRMTTIFAEWQPTLIFHAAAHKHVPMLESNLQEAVTNNIQGTSNLIQLSNQFNVECMVMVSTDKAVEPTNVRDCPKSRIMG
;
A
#
# COMPACT_ATOMS: atom_id res chain seq x y z
N MET A 1 41.76 -5.33 -3.89
CA MET A 1 40.30 -5.61 -3.94
C MET A 1 39.55 -5.21 -2.66
N SER A 2 40.21 -5.00 -1.49
CA SER A 2 39.53 -4.52 -0.27
C SER A 2 39.22 -3.01 -0.26
N ILE A 3 40.07 -2.17 -0.88
CA ILE A 3 39.85 -0.72 -0.95
C ILE A 3 38.55 -0.37 -1.69
N ILE A 4 38.24 -1.10 -2.77
CA ILE A 4 36.97 -0.94 -3.48
C ILE A 4 35.82 -1.37 -2.56
N ARG A 5 36.02 -2.41 -1.72
CA ARG A 5 35.02 -2.93 -0.75
C ARG A 5 34.70 -1.97 0.39
N ASP A 6 35.67 -1.18 0.83
CA ASP A 6 35.44 -0.13 1.85
C ASP A 6 34.79 1.14 1.27
N LEU A 7 34.90 1.35 -0.05
CA LEU A 7 34.15 2.38 -0.79
C LEU A 7 32.63 2.12 -0.82
N PHE A 8 32.14 0.93 -0.43
CA PHE A 8 30.70 0.60 -0.49
C PHE A 8 29.91 1.05 0.75
N HIS A 9 30.57 1.59 1.78
CA HIS A 9 29.91 2.17 2.95
C HIS A 9 30.31 3.63 3.17
N LEU A 10 30.15 4.46 2.12
CA LEU A 10 30.30 5.92 2.23
C LEU A 10 29.23 6.49 3.19
N ARG A 11 29.61 6.64 4.46
CA ARG A 11 28.91 7.46 5.45
C ARG A 11 29.08 8.95 5.11
N ASN A 12 28.22 9.81 5.66
CA ASN A 12 28.19 11.25 5.35
C ASN A 12 29.54 11.97 5.54
N ARG A 13 30.38 11.51 6.48
CA ARG A 13 31.75 12.01 6.67
C ARG A 13 32.67 11.83 5.45
N HIS A 14 32.45 10.78 4.66
CA HIS A 14 33.23 10.53 3.45
C HIS A 14 32.80 11.45 2.31
N PHE A 15 31.51 11.78 2.22
CA PHE A 15 31.04 12.80 1.27
C PHE A 15 31.57 14.19 1.61
N PHE A 16 31.70 14.53 2.89
CA PHE A 16 32.34 15.78 3.30
C PHE A 16 33.81 15.86 2.86
N ALA A 17 34.59 14.81 3.12
CA ALA A 17 36.00 14.75 2.70
C ALA A 17 36.15 14.77 1.17
N LEU A 18 35.26 14.06 0.46
CA LEU A 18 35.24 14.01 -1.00
C LEU A 18 34.86 15.38 -1.60
N ASP A 19 33.85 16.06 -1.05
CA ASP A 19 33.44 17.38 -1.52
C ASP A 19 34.53 18.43 -1.25
N LEU A 20 35.27 18.35 -0.14
CA LEU A 20 36.44 19.20 0.11
C LEU A 20 37.47 19.08 -1.03
N VAL A 21 37.82 17.85 -1.40
CA VAL A 21 38.78 17.59 -2.50
C VAL A 21 38.22 18.04 -3.85
N LEU A 22 36.95 17.71 -4.14
CA LEU A 22 36.31 18.09 -5.40
C LEU A 22 36.22 19.61 -5.56
N PHE A 23 35.89 20.35 -4.50
CA PHE A 23 35.81 21.82 -4.57
C PHE A 23 37.18 22.45 -4.80
N THR A 24 38.25 21.90 -4.22
CA THR A 24 39.61 22.38 -4.47
C THR A 24 40.02 22.11 -5.93
N ILE A 25 39.78 20.89 -6.44
CA ILE A 25 40.07 20.53 -7.83
C ILE A 25 39.26 21.39 -8.80
N SER A 26 37.98 21.61 -8.51
CA SER A 26 37.09 22.44 -9.33
C SER A 26 37.61 23.87 -9.47
N GLY A 27 38.07 24.48 -8.36
CA GLY A 27 38.65 25.82 -8.40
C GLY A 27 39.90 25.88 -9.28
N LEU A 28 40.82 24.93 -9.11
CA LEU A 28 42.05 24.85 -9.93
C LEU A 28 41.76 24.62 -11.43
N LEU A 29 40.81 23.73 -11.74
CA LEU A 29 40.40 23.44 -13.10
C LEU A 29 39.74 24.65 -13.75
N SER A 30 38.95 25.42 -13.01
CA SER A 30 38.30 26.63 -13.49
C SER A 30 39.29 27.71 -13.91
N PHE A 31 40.36 27.91 -13.14
CA PHE A 31 41.45 28.80 -13.51
C PHE A 31 42.21 28.29 -14.74
N SER A 32 42.47 26.98 -14.80
CA SER A 32 43.17 26.36 -15.93
C SER A 32 42.39 26.52 -17.24
N LEU A 33 41.07 26.26 -17.20
CA LEU A 33 40.17 26.41 -18.35
C LEU A 33 40.00 27.88 -18.76
N ARG A 34 39.99 28.81 -17.80
CA ARG A 34 39.78 30.23 -18.10
C ARG A 34 41.01 30.92 -18.67
N LEU A 35 42.19 30.57 -18.18
CA LEU A 35 43.44 31.23 -18.55
C LEU A 35 44.11 30.57 -19.75
N GLU A 36 43.66 29.39 -20.18
CA GLU A 36 44.21 28.64 -21.33
C GLU A 36 45.74 28.42 -21.24
N THR A 37 46.30 28.47 -20.03
CA THR A 37 47.74 28.41 -19.77
C THR A 37 48.08 27.37 -18.73
N ASN A 38 49.13 26.57 -18.99
CA ASN A 38 49.70 25.63 -18.01
C ASN A 38 50.73 26.28 -17.06
N THR A 39 51.01 27.57 -17.20
CA THR A 39 52.03 28.29 -16.41
C THR A 39 51.39 29.23 -15.39
N PHE A 40 51.43 28.84 -14.12
CA PHE A 40 50.92 29.66 -13.02
C PHE A 40 51.98 30.65 -12.52
N ASN A 41 52.00 31.86 -13.07
CA ASN A 41 52.82 32.98 -12.57
C ASN A 41 52.51 33.28 -11.09
N ALA A 42 53.42 33.96 -10.38
CA ALA A 42 53.26 34.25 -8.95
C ALA A 42 51.95 34.98 -8.62
N ASP A 43 51.53 35.91 -9.47
CA ASP A 43 50.27 36.66 -9.34
C ASP A 43 49.04 35.75 -9.49
N ILE A 44 49.07 34.80 -10.44
CA ILE A 44 47.99 33.83 -10.67
C ILE A 44 47.87 32.87 -9.47
N ARG A 45 49.00 32.44 -8.90
CA ARG A 45 49.01 31.61 -7.68
C ARG A 45 48.40 32.34 -6.49
N GLY A 46 48.68 33.64 -6.34
CA GLY A 46 48.04 34.49 -5.34
C GLY A 46 46.52 34.60 -5.53
N ALA A 47 46.08 34.84 -6.77
CA ALA A 47 44.66 34.91 -7.12
C ALA A 47 43.91 33.58 -6.88
N ILE A 48 44.52 32.44 -7.21
CA ILE A 48 44.00 31.10 -6.91
C ILE A 48 43.88 30.88 -5.40
N GLY A 49 44.91 31.26 -4.63
CA GLY A 49 44.91 31.13 -3.17
C GLY A 49 43.77 31.92 -2.52
N ILE A 50 43.60 33.19 -2.90
CA ILE A 50 42.50 34.04 -2.42
C ILE A 50 41.15 33.49 -2.84
N TYR A 51 41.02 33.02 -4.07
CA TYR A 51 39.78 32.41 -4.56
C TYR A 51 39.40 31.19 -3.73
N LEU A 52 40.32 30.24 -3.53
CA LEU A 52 40.06 29.02 -2.76
C LEU A 52 39.77 29.32 -1.29
N LEU A 53 40.45 30.31 -0.71
CA LEU A 53 40.21 30.76 0.67
C LEU A 53 38.78 31.27 0.88
N ILE A 54 38.17 31.87 -0.15
CA ILE A 54 36.78 32.36 -0.12
C ILE A 54 35.81 31.25 -0.52
N ALA A 55 36.09 30.53 -1.61
CA ALA A 55 35.16 29.59 -2.22
C ALA A 55 34.92 28.35 -1.35
N LEU A 56 35.96 27.81 -0.69
CA LEU A 56 35.82 26.60 0.12
C LEU A 56 34.91 26.79 1.33
N PRO A 57 35.10 27.81 2.21
CA PRO A 57 34.20 28.03 3.34
C PRO A 57 32.76 28.28 2.89
N VAL A 58 32.55 29.14 1.89
CA VAL A 58 31.21 29.48 1.40
C VAL A 58 30.48 28.22 0.89
N ARG A 59 31.16 27.35 0.13
CA ARG A 59 30.56 26.09 -0.34
C ARG A 59 30.26 25.13 0.78
N LEU A 60 31.21 24.90 1.68
CA LEU A 60 31.03 23.95 2.78
C LEU A 60 29.88 24.39 3.69
N ILE A 61 29.81 25.69 4.02
CA ILE A 61 28.71 26.26 4.82
C ILE A 61 27.38 26.12 4.08
N SER A 62 27.32 26.49 2.80
CA SER A 62 26.08 26.40 2.01
C SER A 62 25.56 24.95 1.91
N PHE A 63 26.45 23.99 1.64
CA PHE A 63 26.10 22.58 1.57
C PHE A 63 25.72 22.01 2.94
N TYR A 64 26.36 22.48 4.02
CA TYR A 64 25.99 22.10 5.38
C TYR A 64 24.59 22.61 5.76
N TRP A 65 24.30 23.89 5.52
CA TRP A 65 22.99 24.51 5.81
C TRP A 65 21.84 23.88 5.03
N LEU A 66 22.08 23.46 3.78
CA LEU A 66 21.09 22.75 2.97
C LEU A 66 20.97 21.26 3.34
N GLY A 67 21.68 20.81 4.38
CA GLY A 67 21.59 19.47 4.93
C GLY A 67 22.22 18.40 4.03
N MET A 68 23.15 18.77 3.15
CA MET A 68 23.76 17.84 2.19
C MET A 68 24.54 16.71 2.86
N TYR A 69 25.04 16.95 4.08
CA TYR A 69 25.78 15.97 4.88
C TYR A 69 24.94 15.30 5.98
N GLN A 70 23.63 15.56 6.02
CA GLN A 70 22.69 14.91 6.95
C GLN A 70 21.80 13.90 6.22
N ARG A 71 21.75 13.95 4.88
CA ARG A 71 20.90 13.10 4.04
C ARG A 71 21.53 11.75 3.72
N TYR A 72 20.69 10.74 3.61
CA TYR A 72 21.08 9.40 3.16
C TYR A 72 20.97 9.31 1.64
N TRP A 73 22.09 9.49 0.94
CA TRP A 73 22.14 9.61 -0.52
C TRP A 73 21.79 8.36 -1.31
N GLN A 74 21.68 7.21 -0.62
CA GLN A 74 21.36 5.93 -1.26
C GLN A 74 19.87 5.79 -1.59
N ASP A 75 19.00 6.54 -0.89
CA ASP A 75 17.54 6.58 -1.12
C ASP A 75 17.07 7.92 -1.70
N ALA A 76 18.02 8.74 -2.18
CA ALA A 76 17.74 10.06 -2.73
C ALA A 76 16.91 9.98 -4.03
N GLY A 77 15.78 10.66 -4.05
CA GLY A 77 14.87 10.80 -5.19
C GLY A 77 15.15 12.03 -6.05
N PRO A 78 14.19 12.44 -6.91
CA PRO A 78 14.35 13.62 -7.76
C PRO A 78 14.42 14.93 -6.97
N GLY A 79 13.83 15.00 -5.78
CA GLY A 79 13.88 16.20 -4.93
C GLY A 79 15.28 16.53 -4.42
N GLU A 80 16.09 15.51 -4.13
CA GLU A 80 17.47 15.65 -3.69
C GLU A 80 18.40 16.14 -4.80
N LEU A 81 18.12 15.77 -6.06
CA LEU A 81 18.87 16.28 -7.21
C LEU A 81 18.63 17.77 -7.43
N LEU A 82 17.38 18.23 -7.29
CA LEU A 82 17.05 19.65 -7.33
C LEU A 82 17.78 20.43 -6.22
N LEU A 83 17.91 19.82 -5.04
CA LEU A 83 18.58 20.45 -3.91
C LEU A 83 20.10 20.58 -4.11
N VAL A 84 20.75 19.62 -4.78
CA VAL A 84 22.15 19.76 -5.24
C VAL A 84 22.27 20.96 -6.20
N GLY A 85 21.31 21.10 -7.11
CA GLY A 85 21.21 22.24 -8.02
C GLY A 85 21.11 23.58 -7.28
N TYR A 86 20.18 23.68 -6.33
CA TYR A 86 20.01 24.88 -5.50
C TYR A 86 21.26 25.20 -4.67
N ALA A 87 21.91 24.19 -4.07
CA ALA A 87 23.13 24.39 -3.29
C ALA A 87 24.30 24.92 -4.13
N SER A 88 24.45 24.37 -5.34
CA SER A 88 25.50 24.78 -6.28
C SER A 88 25.25 26.19 -6.81
N LEU A 89 24.00 26.52 -7.15
CA LEU A 89 23.62 27.85 -7.64
C LEU A 89 23.79 28.91 -6.55
N LEU A 90 23.26 28.67 -5.35
CA LEU A 90 23.32 29.64 -4.25
C LEU A 90 24.76 29.94 -3.83
N SER A 91 25.59 28.90 -3.65
CA SER A 91 27.00 29.08 -3.34
C SER A 91 27.77 29.78 -4.48
N GLY A 92 27.46 29.47 -5.75
CA GLY A 92 28.05 30.12 -6.92
C GLY A 92 27.74 31.62 -7.00
N VAL A 93 26.48 32.00 -6.73
CA VAL A 93 26.05 33.41 -6.70
C VAL A 93 26.75 34.17 -5.57
N VAL A 94 26.82 33.60 -4.36
CA VAL A 94 27.51 34.24 -3.24
C VAL A 94 28.99 34.45 -3.56
N ILE A 95 29.68 33.43 -4.08
CA ILE A 95 31.09 33.51 -4.48
C ILE A 95 31.30 34.57 -5.57
N TRP A 96 30.41 34.64 -6.56
CA TRP A 96 30.49 35.65 -7.61
C TRP A 96 30.37 37.07 -7.05
N ILE A 97 29.40 37.33 -6.16
CA ILE A 97 29.23 38.63 -5.50
C ILE A 97 30.48 38.97 -4.68
N THR A 98 30.98 38.02 -3.87
CA THR A 98 32.17 38.24 -3.05
C THR A 98 33.40 38.57 -3.92
N ILE A 99 33.58 37.91 -5.05
CA ILE A 99 34.71 38.18 -5.96
C ILE A 99 34.58 39.52 -6.65
N VAL A 100 33.36 39.95 -7.01
CA VAL A 100 33.14 41.31 -7.53
C VAL A 100 33.55 42.35 -6.50
N LEU A 101 33.17 42.18 -5.22
CA LEU A 101 33.56 43.07 -4.13
C LEU A 101 35.07 43.06 -3.90
N VAL A 102 35.67 41.87 -3.81
CA VAL A 102 37.12 41.68 -3.62
C VAL A 102 37.92 42.37 -4.74
N ASN A 103 37.52 42.21 -6.00
CA ASN A 103 38.18 42.87 -7.13
C ASN A 103 38.02 44.41 -7.14
N LEU A 104 37.04 44.97 -6.41
CA LEU A 104 36.89 46.43 -6.28
C LEU A 104 37.87 47.02 -5.24
N PHE A 105 38.28 46.24 -4.24
CA PHE A 105 39.12 46.71 -3.14
C PHE A 105 40.58 46.23 -3.20
N LEU A 106 40.90 45.20 -3.98
CA LEU A 106 42.26 44.67 -4.11
C LEU A 106 43.08 45.33 -5.23
N PRO A 107 44.43 45.33 -5.12
CA PRO A 107 45.32 45.82 -6.16
C PRO A 107 45.14 45.06 -7.48
N SER A 108 45.28 45.75 -8.61
CA SER A 108 45.09 45.20 -9.97
C SER A 108 45.96 43.99 -10.32
N ARG A 109 47.03 43.70 -9.55
CA ARG A 109 47.89 42.52 -9.73
C ARG A 109 47.25 41.20 -9.28
N LEU A 110 46.22 41.22 -8.42
CA LEU A 110 45.53 40.03 -7.90
C LEU A 110 44.09 39.91 -8.44
N PHE A 111 43.88 40.35 -9.68
CA PHE A 111 42.58 40.35 -10.31
C PHE A 111 42.09 38.93 -10.63
N ILE A 112 40.92 38.57 -10.13
CA ILE A 112 40.27 37.28 -10.38
C ILE A 112 39.22 37.46 -11.49
N PRO A 113 39.34 36.78 -12.65
CA PRO A 113 38.33 36.89 -13.71
C PRO A 113 36.96 36.38 -13.22
N ARG A 114 35.92 37.19 -13.36
CA ARG A 114 34.54 36.88 -12.88
C ARG A 114 33.96 35.60 -13.47
N SER A 115 34.38 35.24 -14.68
CA SER A 115 34.00 34.00 -15.36
C SER A 115 34.51 32.73 -14.68
N VAL A 116 35.58 32.81 -13.87
CA VAL A 116 36.10 31.66 -13.11
C VAL A 116 35.00 31.16 -12.16
N SER A 117 34.29 32.05 -11.47
CA SER A 117 33.19 31.68 -10.57
C SER A 117 32.05 30.94 -11.27
N PHE A 118 31.75 31.32 -12.52
CA PHE A 118 30.70 30.68 -13.30
C PHE A 118 31.13 29.29 -13.80
N ILE A 119 32.35 29.17 -14.31
CA ILE A 119 32.93 27.90 -14.73
C ILE A 119 33.01 26.94 -13.54
N ASP A 120 33.45 27.43 -12.39
CA ASP A 120 33.59 26.64 -11.17
C ASP A 120 32.24 26.16 -10.62
N MET A 121 31.19 26.98 -10.72
CA MET A 121 29.83 26.56 -10.36
C MET A 121 29.35 25.37 -11.21
N LEU A 122 29.60 25.39 -12.52
CA LEU A 122 29.20 24.29 -13.42
C LEU A 122 30.00 23.01 -13.13
N ILE A 123 31.30 23.12 -12.88
CA ILE A 123 32.14 21.97 -12.55
C ILE A 123 31.74 21.38 -11.20
N VAL A 124 31.48 22.20 -10.17
CA VAL A 124 30.98 21.70 -8.88
C VAL A 124 29.64 21.00 -9.02
N LEU A 125 28.71 21.56 -9.80
CA LEU A 125 27.43 20.91 -10.06
C LEU A 125 27.62 19.54 -10.72
N ALA A 126 28.47 19.47 -11.76
CA ALA A 126 28.77 18.23 -12.46
C ALA A 126 29.45 17.19 -11.54
N PHE A 127 30.44 17.59 -10.75
CA PHE A 127 31.19 16.71 -9.86
C PHE A 127 30.33 16.20 -8.69
N THR A 128 29.52 17.07 -8.09
CA THR A 128 28.64 16.67 -6.98
C THR A 128 27.51 15.77 -7.48
N LEU A 129 26.86 16.08 -8.60
CA LEU A 129 25.87 15.19 -9.20
C LEU A 129 26.48 13.84 -9.56
N SER A 130 27.67 13.85 -10.18
CA SER A 130 28.36 12.62 -10.58
C SER A 130 28.75 11.76 -9.37
N SER A 131 29.28 12.36 -8.30
CA SER A 131 29.67 11.60 -7.10
C SER A 131 28.47 10.99 -6.39
N ARG A 132 27.36 11.73 -6.27
CA ARG A 132 26.13 11.23 -5.64
C ARG A 132 25.43 10.18 -6.53
N PHE A 133 25.37 10.40 -7.84
CA PHE A 133 24.79 9.43 -8.78
C PHE A 133 25.63 8.15 -8.89
N ALA A 134 26.96 8.26 -8.90
CA ALA A 134 27.86 7.11 -8.87
C ALA A 134 27.65 6.27 -7.60
N SER A 135 27.45 6.91 -6.44
CA SER A 135 27.14 6.17 -5.21
C SER A 135 25.81 5.40 -5.27
N ARG A 136 24.80 5.96 -5.96
CA ARG A 136 23.51 5.29 -6.21
C ARG A 136 23.64 4.17 -7.25
N ALA A 137 24.32 4.43 -8.36
CA ALA A 137 24.55 3.47 -9.42
C ALA A 137 25.39 2.28 -8.93
N GLN A 138 26.40 2.52 -8.09
CA GLN A 138 27.24 1.49 -7.51
C GLN A 138 26.46 0.57 -6.56
N LEU A 139 25.47 1.07 -5.81
CA LEU A 139 24.59 0.21 -5.01
C LEU A 139 23.59 -0.56 -5.87
N TYR A 140 23.07 0.05 -6.93
CA TYR A 140 22.24 -0.64 -7.90
C TYR A 140 22.99 -1.81 -8.56
N ILE A 141 24.23 -1.56 -9.01
CA ILE A 141 25.09 -2.56 -9.63
C ILE A 141 25.58 -3.58 -8.59
N SER A 142 25.96 -3.17 -7.38
CA SER A 142 26.42 -4.08 -6.33
C SER A 142 25.31 -4.99 -5.79
N ARG A 143 24.06 -4.52 -5.76
CA ARG A 143 22.88 -5.36 -5.47
C ARG A 143 22.60 -6.35 -6.61
N ASN A 144 22.89 -5.97 -7.85
CA ASN A 144 22.79 -6.87 -9.01
C ASN A 144 23.97 -7.85 -9.12
N SER A 145 25.16 -7.50 -8.64
CA SER A 145 26.36 -8.35 -8.73
C SER A 145 26.46 -9.36 -7.59
N THR A 146 25.90 -9.08 -6.41
CA THR A 146 25.77 -10.10 -5.34
C THR A 146 24.70 -11.16 -5.65
N LEU A 147 23.85 -10.94 -6.66
CA LEU A 147 22.99 -11.98 -7.24
C LEU A 147 23.76 -12.98 -8.12
N ILE A 148 25.03 -12.70 -8.49
CA ILE A 148 25.78 -13.54 -9.43
C ILE A 148 26.79 -14.49 -8.72
N THR A 149 27.18 -14.25 -7.47
CA THR A 149 28.27 -15.02 -6.83
C THR A 149 27.90 -15.87 -5.62
N HIS A 150 26.62 -16.16 -5.37
CA HIS A 150 26.25 -17.26 -4.47
C HIS A 150 25.80 -18.48 -5.29
N LYS A 151 26.79 -19.22 -5.79
CA LYS A 151 26.68 -20.61 -6.26
C LYS A 151 26.24 -21.50 -5.09
N ALA A 152 24.95 -21.45 -4.74
CA ALA A 152 24.27 -22.57 -4.11
C ALA A 152 23.71 -23.45 -5.23
N ALA A 153 23.87 -24.76 -5.12
CA ALA A 153 23.37 -25.71 -6.10
C ALA A 153 21.86 -25.50 -6.32
N ASN A 154 21.50 -25.03 -7.52
CA ASN A 154 20.15 -24.97 -8.08
C ASN A 154 19.14 -24.07 -7.31
N PRO A 155 19.28 -22.72 -7.32
CA PRO A 155 18.28 -21.84 -6.74
C PRO A 155 16.94 -22.01 -7.48
N SER A 156 15.85 -22.23 -6.74
CA SER A 156 14.51 -22.33 -7.31
C SER A 156 14.17 -21.02 -8.04
N ARG A 157 13.89 -21.10 -9.34
CA ARG A 157 13.50 -19.93 -10.14
C ARG A 157 12.09 -19.50 -9.80
N ILE A 158 11.93 -18.24 -9.40
CA ILE A 158 10.67 -17.68 -8.89
C ILE A 158 10.12 -16.65 -9.89
N VAL A 159 8.81 -16.69 -10.14
CA VAL A 159 8.07 -15.62 -10.84
C VAL A 159 7.04 -15.01 -9.89
N ILE A 160 6.85 -13.70 -9.98
CA ILE A 160 5.86 -12.97 -9.18
C ILE A 160 4.70 -12.55 -10.10
N VAL A 161 3.48 -12.96 -9.77
CA VAL A 161 2.27 -12.58 -10.49
C VAL A 161 1.70 -11.31 -9.86
N GLY A 162 1.71 -10.22 -10.62
CA GLY A 162 1.35 -8.86 -10.23
C GLY A 162 2.60 -7.98 -10.11
N ALA A 163 2.78 -7.03 -11.03
CA ALA A 163 3.85 -6.02 -11.01
C ALA A 163 3.41 -4.72 -10.28
N GLY A 164 2.33 -4.78 -9.51
CA GLY A 164 1.81 -3.66 -8.72
C GLY A 164 2.51 -3.47 -7.37
N LEU A 165 1.92 -2.65 -6.50
CA LEU A 165 2.46 -2.33 -5.17
C LEU A 165 2.76 -3.59 -4.35
N THR A 166 1.82 -4.53 -4.27
CA THR A 166 2.02 -5.79 -3.53
C THR A 166 3.16 -6.62 -4.10
N GLY A 167 3.30 -6.72 -5.43
CA GLY A 167 4.41 -7.41 -6.08
C GLY A 167 5.76 -6.78 -5.76
N THR A 168 5.85 -5.45 -5.80
CA THR A 168 7.08 -4.74 -5.46
C THR A 168 7.47 -4.84 -3.98
N GLN A 169 6.50 -4.98 -3.08
CA GLN A 169 6.72 -5.19 -1.65
C GLN A 169 7.21 -6.62 -1.39
N VAL A 170 6.59 -7.61 -2.02
CA VAL A 170 7.05 -9.01 -1.98
C VAL A 170 8.49 -9.12 -2.45
N LEU A 171 8.83 -8.47 -3.57
CA LEU A 171 10.20 -8.44 -4.08
C LEU A 171 11.20 -7.94 -3.02
N ALA A 172 10.95 -6.77 -2.41
CA ALA A 172 11.83 -6.22 -1.38
C ALA A 172 11.96 -7.12 -0.14
N VAL A 173 10.91 -7.87 0.17
CA VAL A 173 10.85 -8.76 1.33
C VAL A 173 11.63 -10.05 1.06
N LEU A 174 11.52 -10.61 -0.16
CA LEU A 174 12.31 -11.75 -0.61
C LEU A 174 13.80 -11.40 -0.72
N GLU A 175 14.12 -10.22 -1.25
CA GLU A 175 15.50 -9.71 -1.33
C GLU A 175 16.13 -9.56 0.06
N LYS A 176 15.38 -9.02 1.04
CA LYS A 176 15.88 -8.82 2.42
C LYS A 176 16.09 -10.11 3.19
N ALA A 177 15.25 -11.12 2.97
CA ALA A 177 15.35 -12.37 3.72
C ALA A 177 16.40 -13.35 3.17
N GLY A 178 17.07 -13.01 2.07
CA GLY A 178 18.06 -13.89 1.44
C GLY A 178 17.50 -15.25 1.04
N GLN A 179 16.20 -15.35 0.75
CA GLN A 179 15.59 -16.63 0.37
C GLN A 179 16.21 -17.15 -0.94
N ARG A 180 16.42 -18.48 -0.96
CA ARG A 180 17.25 -19.25 -1.90
C ARG A 180 16.69 -19.38 -3.33
N GLY A 181 16.04 -18.35 -3.87
CA GLY A 181 15.42 -18.40 -5.19
C GLY A 181 15.81 -17.23 -6.08
N GLN A 182 16.12 -17.52 -7.35
CA GLN A 182 16.40 -16.49 -8.36
C GLN A 182 15.07 -15.95 -8.88
N ILE A 183 14.79 -14.67 -8.65
CA ILE A 183 13.60 -14.01 -9.20
C ILE A 183 13.85 -13.73 -10.68
N VAL A 184 13.04 -14.36 -11.54
CA VAL A 184 13.20 -14.31 -13.00
C VAL A 184 12.50 -13.09 -13.59
N GLY A 185 11.31 -12.75 -13.07
CA GLY A 185 10.48 -11.72 -13.66
C GLY A 185 9.13 -11.54 -12.98
N PHE A 186 8.42 -10.50 -13.40
CA PHE A 186 7.02 -10.28 -13.09
C PHE A 186 6.11 -10.68 -14.25
N LEU A 187 4.89 -11.11 -13.93
CA LEU A 187 3.79 -11.25 -14.88
C LEU A 187 2.65 -10.33 -14.47
N ASP A 188 2.11 -9.52 -15.38
CA ASP A 188 1.04 -8.57 -15.09
C ASP A 188 -0.01 -8.62 -16.22
N ASP A 189 -1.27 -8.34 -15.89
CA ASP A 189 -2.38 -8.32 -16.83
C ASP A 189 -2.39 -7.05 -17.70
N HIS A 190 -1.77 -5.95 -17.23
CA HIS A 190 -1.71 -4.69 -17.96
C HIS A 190 -0.66 -4.76 -19.06
N ALA A 191 -1.10 -4.76 -20.33
CA ALA A 191 -0.23 -4.84 -21.50
C ALA A 191 0.85 -3.74 -21.52
N GLU A 192 0.54 -2.55 -21.00
CA GLU A 192 1.48 -1.42 -20.93
C GLU A 192 2.71 -1.70 -20.06
N LYS A 193 2.62 -2.63 -19.12
CA LYS A 193 3.73 -2.99 -18.21
C LYS A 193 4.64 -4.06 -18.79
N VAL A 194 4.18 -4.84 -19.77
CA VAL A 194 4.97 -5.91 -20.40
C VAL A 194 6.19 -5.30 -21.08
N GLY A 195 7.37 -5.90 -20.85
CA GLY A 195 8.65 -5.39 -21.35
C GLY A 195 9.24 -4.22 -20.55
N ARG A 196 8.52 -3.67 -19.57
CA ARG A 196 9.07 -2.65 -18.65
C ARG A 196 9.85 -3.31 -17.51
N ILE A 197 10.72 -2.52 -16.89
CA ILE A 197 11.52 -2.93 -15.74
C ILE A 197 10.90 -2.33 -14.47
N VAL A 198 10.50 -3.19 -13.53
CA VAL A 198 9.94 -2.81 -12.23
C VAL A 198 10.94 -3.18 -11.15
N ARG A 199 11.49 -2.16 -10.46
CA ARG A 199 12.53 -2.33 -9.42
C ARG A 199 13.75 -3.15 -9.87
N GLY A 200 14.15 -3.02 -11.14
CA GLY A 200 15.29 -3.74 -11.71
C GLY A 200 14.97 -5.13 -12.27
N ILE A 201 13.72 -5.61 -12.14
CA ILE A 201 13.27 -6.90 -12.66
C ILE A 201 12.30 -6.69 -13.84
N PRO A 202 12.47 -7.38 -14.97
CA PRO A 202 11.58 -7.23 -16.12
C PRO A 202 10.20 -7.83 -15.88
N VAL A 203 9.19 -7.21 -16.49
CA VAL A 203 7.86 -7.83 -16.68
C VAL A 203 7.93 -8.66 -17.95
N ILE A 204 8.06 -9.97 -17.78
CA ILE A 204 8.44 -10.92 -18.85
C ILE A 204 7.26 -11.36 -19.73
N GLY A 205 6.02 -11.08 -19.32
CA GLY A 205 4.84 -11.48 -20.09
C GLY A 205 3.54 -11.16 -19.38
N ARG A 206 2.43 -11.59 -19.98
CA ARG A 206 1.10 -11.49 -19.37
C ARG A 206 0.82 -12.68 -18.48
N ILE A 207 -0.14 -12.52 -17.57
CA ILE A 207 -0.62 -13.63 -16.72
C ILE A 207 -1.19 -14.78 -17.58
N ASP A 208 -1.77 -14.48 -18.74
CA ASP A 208 -2.24 -15.50 -19.68
C ASP A 208 -1.10 -16.34 -20.28
N ASP A 209 0.11 -15.78 -20.39
CA ASP A 209 1.31 -16.45 -20.91
C ASP A 209 2.08 -17.21 -19.82
N LEU A 210 1.53 -17.30 -18.60
CA LEU A 210 2.17 -17.95 -17.45
C LEU A 210 2.70 -19.35 -17.81
N ALA A 211 1.91 -20.16 -18.52
CA ALA A 211 2.29 -21.53 -18.85
C ALA A 211 3.44 -21.63 -19.87
N ALA A 212 3.53 -20.69 -20.81
CA ALA A 212 4.62 -20.62 -21.78
C ALA A 212 5.89 -20.10 -21.11
N THR A 213 5.76 -19.00 -20.36
CA THR A 213 6.83 -18.35 -19.61
C THR A 213 7.47 -19.30 -18.60
N CYS A 214 6.68 -20.08 -17.88
CA CYS A 214 7.21 -21.04 -16.90
C CYS A 214 8.07 -22.13 -17.54
N ARG A 215 7.75 -22.56 -18.76
CA ARG A 215 8.55 -23.54 -19.51
C ARG A 215 9.83 -22.92 -20.06
N GLU A 216 9.71 -21.77 -20.73
CA GLU A 216 10.84 -21.06 -21.33
C GLU A 216 11.91 -20.71 -20.30
N TYR A 217 11.49 -20.13 -19.17
CA TYR A 217 12.39 -19.66 -18.13
C TYR A 217 12.70 -20.70 -17.05
N LYS A 218 12.17 -21.94 -17.16
CA LYS A 218 12.33 -23.03 -16.18
C LYS A 218 11.97 -22.61 -14.75
N ILE A 219 10.84 -21.94 -14.60
CA ILE A 219 10.33 -21.47 -13.30
C ILE A 219 9.88 -22.68 -12.47
N LYS A 220 10.21 -22.68 -11.17
CA LYS A 220 9.82 -23.75 -10.22
C LYS A 220 8.79 -23.30 -9.19
N ARG A 221 8.72 -21.99 -8.93
CA ARG A 221 7.82 -21.42 -7.91
C ARG A 221 7.14 -20.14 -8.39
N VAL A 222 5.85 -20.02 -8.10
CA VAL A 222 5.00 -18.88 -8.45
C VAL A 222 4.51 -18.18 -7.18
N ILE A 223 4.68 -16.86 -7.09
CA ILE A 223 4.15 -16.07 -5.98
C ILE A 223 3.03 -15.17 -6.49
N ILE A 224 1.82 -15.37 -5.98
CA ILE A 224 0.63 -14.62 -6.35
C ILE A 224 0.56 -13.37 -5.47
N ALA A 225 0.91 -12.21 -6.05
CA ALA A 225 0.94 -10.91 -5.40
C ALA A 225 -0.21 -10.00 -5.88
N ILE A 226 -1.35 -10.61 -6.18
CA ILE A 226 -2.61 -9.94 -6.56
C ILE A 226 -3.75 -10.36 -5.62
N PRO A 227 -3.63 -10.10 -4.31
CA PRO A 227 -4.61 -10.56 -3.33
C PRO A 227 -5.96 -9.85 -3.41
N SER A 228 -6.15 -8.89 -4.31
CA SER A 228 -7.44 -8.26 -4.60
C SER A 228 -8.14 -8.86 -5.82
N ALA A 229 -7.49 -9.78 -6.54
CA ALA A 229 -8.08 -10.42 -7.70
C ALA A 229 -9.25 -11.34 -7.33
N SER A 230 -10.15 -11.58 -8.28
CA SER A 230 -11.31 -12.46 -8.09
C SER A 230 -10.87 -13.91 -7.82
N GLY A 231 -11.67 -14.66 -7.07
CA GLY A 231 -11.37 -16.06 -6.77
C GLY A 231 -11.28 -16.93 -8.01
N LEU A 232 -12.11 -16.65 -9.03
CA LEU A 232 -12.04 -17.30 -10.35
C LEU A 232 -10.69 -17.09 -11.04
N PHE A 233 -10.13 -15.88 -10.97
CA PHE A 233 -8.85 -15.55 -11.59
C PHE A 233 -7.68 -16.20 -10.85
N ILE A 234 -7.70 -16.19 -9.51
CA ILE A 234 -6.71 -16.90 -8.69
C ILE A 234 -6.77 -18.40 -8.97
N ARG A 235 -7.98 -18.97 -9.09
CA ARG A 235 -8.18 -20.37 -9.44
C ARG A 235 -7.55 -20.73 -10.80
N LYS A 236 -7.75 -19.90 -11.83
CA LYS A 236 -7.10 -20.07 -13.14
C LYS A 236 -5.57 -20.19 -13.01
N ILE A 237 -4.96 -19.28 -12.24
CA ILE A 237 -3.50 -19.29 -12.01
C ILE A 237 -3.06 -20.56 -11.27
N VAL A 238 -3.79 -20.94 -10.21
CA VAL A 238 -3.49 -22.13 -9.41
C VAL A 238 -3.62 -23.41 -10.24
N ASP A 239 -4.64 -23.53 -11.09
CA ASP A 239 -4.85 -24.70 -11.93
C ASP A 239 -3.73 -24.84 -12.99
N ILE A 240 -3.22 -23.73 -13.53
CA ILE A 240 -2.02 -23.71 -14.39
C ILE A 240 -0.80 -24.21 -13.61
N CYS A 241 -0.57 -23.69 -12.39
CA CYS A 241 0.55 -24.11 -11.55
C CYS A 241 0.49 -25.60 -11.18
N ARG A 242 -0.70 -26.13 -10.88
CA ARG A 242 -0.93 -27.56 -10.59
C ARG A 242 -0.62 -28.43 -11.79
N THR A 243 -1.10 -28.05 -12.98
CA THR A 243 -0.85 -28.77 -14.23
C THR A 243 0.64 -28.87 -14.52
N LEU A 244 1.39 -27.81 -14.22
CA LEU A 244 2.84 -27.75 -14.40
C LEU A 244 3.65 -28.29 -13.22
N LYS A 245 2.99 -28.83 -12.17
CA LYS A 245 3.61 -29.35 -10.94
C LYS A 245 4.59 -28.36 -10.27
N MET A 246 4.23 -27.07 -10.26
CA MET A 246 5.03 -26.01 -9.64
C MET A 246 4.57 -25.69 -8.22
N GLU A 247 5.50 -25.21 -7.39
CA GLU A 247 5.16 -24.63 -6.09
C GLU A 247 4.46 -23.28 -6.27
N TYR A 248 3.42 -23.01 -5.49
CA TYR A 248 2.74 -21.72 -5.52
C TYR A 248 2.37 -21.23 -4.13
N SER A 249 2.47 -19.93 -3.91
CA SER A 249 2.10 -19.26 -2.64
C SER A 249 1.44 -17.92 -2.92
N ILE A 250 0.57 -17.46 -2.03
CA ILE A 250 -0.18 -16.20 -2.17
C ILE A 250 0.09 -15.25 -1.01
N VAL A 251 0.05 -13.95 -1.31
CA VAL A 251 0.06 -12.89 -0.29
C VAL A 251 -1.35 -12.74 0.30
N PRO A 252 -1.53 -12.63 1.62
CA PRO A 252 -2.82 -12.37 2.23
C PRO A 252 -3.42 -11.01 1.82
N GLY A 253 -4.74 -10.87 1.95
CA GLY A 253 -5.46 -9.63 1.62
C GLY A 253 -5.16 -8.49 2.59
N VAL A 254 -5.39 -7.24 2.14
CA VAL A 254 -5.07 -6.02 2.90
C VAL A 254 -5.80 -5.95 4.26
N ALA A 255 -6.96 -6.60 4.40
CA ALA A 255 -7.69 -6.71 5.68
C ALA A 255 -6.91 -7.51 6.76
N GLU A 256 -5.96 -8.36 6.37
CA GLU A 256 -5.11 -9.14 7.27
C GLU A 256 -3.73 -8.47 7.51
N LEU A 257 -3.42 -7.40 6.79
CA LEU A 257 -2.14 -6.65 6.87
C LEU A 257 -2.34 -5.32 7.60
N VAL A 258 -2.82 -5.38 8.85
CA VAL A 258 -3.11 -4.21 9.71
C VAL A 258 -1.85 -3.37 10.05
N SER A 259 -0.64 -3.82 9.70
CA SER A 259 0.63 -3.14 10.07
C SER A 259 1.41 -2.53 8.92
N GLY A 260 0.90 -2.54 7.69
CA GLY A 260 1.53 -1.85 6.54
C GLY A 260 2.91 -2.39 6.14
N ARG A 261 3.35 -3.55 6.66
CA ARG A 261 4.62 -4.19 6.31
C ARG A 261 4.39 -5.68 6.05
N ILE A 262 4.51 -6.09 4.80
CA ILE A 262 4.56 -7.51 4.42
C ILE A 262 5.87 -8.08 4.96
N THR A 263 5.83 -9.17 5.72
CA THR A 263 7.00 -9.96 6.13
C THR A 263 7.06 -11.24 5.31
N VAL A 264 8.23 -11.89 5.18
CA VAL A 264 8.34 -13.15 4.39
C VAL A 264 7.43 -14.24 4.95
N ASN A 265 7.22 -14.25 6.26
CA ASN A 265 6.31 -15.18 6.94
C ASN A 265 4.83 -14.98 6.57
N ALA A 266 4.49 -13.91 5.86
CA ALA A 266 3.15 -13.68 5.36
C ALA A 266 2.83 -14.51 4.10
N LEU A 267 3.83 -15.09 3.40
CA LEU A 267 3.56 -15.96 2.26
C LEU A 267 2.96 -17.28 2.76
N ARG A 268 1.72 -17.57 2.35
CA ARG A 268 1.00 -18.79 2.74
C ARG A 268 0.56 -19.61 1.52
N PRO A 269 0.29 -20.93 1.69
CA PRO A 269 -0.41 -21.69 0.65
C PRO A 269 -1.79 -21.06 0.37
N VAL A 270 -2.25 -21.23 -0.86
CA VAL A 270 -3.58 -20.76 -1.30
C VAL A 270 -4.65 -21.55 -0.54
N SER A 271 -5.54 -20.86 0.17
CA SER A 271 -6.66 -21.48 0.89
C SER A 271 -7.92 -21.56 0.03
N ILE A 272 -8.91 -22.32 0.50
CA ILE A 272 -10.22 -22.42 -0.16
C ILE A 272 -10.90 -21.04 -0.22
N ASP A 273 -10.74 -20.22 0.82
CA ASP A 273 -11.32 -18.87 0.88
C ASP A 273 -10.79 -17.96 -0.23
N ASP A 274 -9.51 -18.07 -0.59
CA ASP A 274 -8.90 -17.30 -1.67
C ASP A 274 -9.52 -17.64 -3.04
N LEU A 275 -9.97 -18.90 -3.21
CA LEU A 275 -10.61 -19.39 -4.43
C LEU A 275 -12.12 -19.07 -4.48
N LEU A 276 -12.78 -19.00 -3.33
CA LEU A 276 -14.21 -18.75 -3.19
C LEU A 276 -14.59 -17.26 -3.21
N ARG A 277 -13.61 -16.34 -3.25
CA ARG A 277 -13.86 -14.89 -3.29
C ARG A 277 -14.85 -14.52 -4.38
N ARG A 278 -16.08 -14.18 -3.96
CA ARG A 278 -17.10 -13.55 -4.81
C ARG A 278 -16.56 -12.21 -5.26
N THR A 279 -16.64 -11.91 -6.56
CA THR A 279 -16.47 -10.55 -7.07
C THR A 279 -17.42 -9.63 -6.32
N PRO A 280 -16.96 -8.49 -5.76
CA PRO A 280 -17.85 -7.53 -5.14
C PRO A 280 -18.92 -7.13 -6.17
N VAL A 281 -20.19 -7.35 -5.86
CA VAL A 281 -21.29 -6.81 -6.66
C VAL A 281 -21.16 -5.29 -6.64
N LYS A 282 -21.17 -4.63 -7.80
CA LYS A 282 -21.25 -3.18 -7.87
C LYS A 282 -22.60 -2.75 -7.30
N LEU A 283 -22.60 -2.37 -6.03
CA LEU A 283 -23.77 -1.85 -5.35
C LEU A 283 -24.06 -0.44 -5.89
N ASP A 284 -25.32 -0.18 -6.25
CA ASP A 284 -25.80 1.17 -6.58
C ASP A 284 -25.92 1.98 -5.27
N VAL A 285 -24.78 2.55 -4.86
CA VAL A 285 -24.61 3.27 -3.60
C VAL A 285 -25.59 4.44 -3.47
N SER A 286 -25.90 5.12 -4.58
CA SER A 286 -26.76 6.29 -4.63
C SER A 286 -28.21 5.94 -4.24
N ASN A 287 -28.74 4.87 -4.82
CA ASN A 287 -30.12 4.42 -4.54
C ASN A 287 -30.27 3.92 -3.09
N ILE A 288 -29.24 3.25 -2.56
CA ILE A 288 -29.22 2.78 -1.17
C ILE A 288 -29.18 3.97 -0.19
N GLN A 289 -28.37 5.00 -0.49
CA GLN A 289 -28.27 6.18 0.36
C GLN A 289 -29.61 6.91 0.49
N HIS A 290 -30.33 7.13 -0.62
CA HIS A 290 -31.64 7.79 -0.59
C HIS A 290 -32.70 7.03 0.24
N LYS A 291 -32.60 5.70 0.32
CA LYS A 291 -33.53 4.87 1.10
C LYS A 291 -33.21 4.81 2.60
N ILE A 292 -31.97 5.09 3.00
CA ILE A 292 -31.50 4.91 4.38
C ILE A 292 -31.31 6.25 5.11
N ALA A 293 -30.78 7.27 4.42
CA ALA A 293 -30.40 8.53 5.04
C ALA A 293 -31.59 9.20 5.74
N GLY A 294 -31.39 9.61 7.00
CA GLY A 294 -32.42 10.30 7.80
C GLY A 294 -33.59 9.45 8.28
N LYS A 295 -33.72 8.18 7.89
CA LYS A 295 -34.84 7.31 8.28
C LYS A 295 -34.58 6.54 9.58
N CYS A 296 -35.66 6.08 10.23
CA CYS A 296 -35.60 5.18 11.38
C CYS A 296 -35.46 3.74 10.86
N ILE A 297 -34.31 3.09 11.11
CA ILE A 297 -34.01 1.76 10.60
C ILE A 297 -33.94 0.76 11.76
N MET A 298 -34.73 -0.31 11.68
CA MET A 298 -34.70 -1.41 12.64
C MET A 298 -33.93 -2.60 12.09
N ILE A 299 -33.08 -3.20 12.93
CA ILE A 299 -32.31 -4.40 12.61
C ILE A 299 -32.63 -5.45 13.67
N THR A 300 -33.29 -6.54 13.27
CA THR A 300 -33.54 -7.67 14.17
C THR A 300 -32.43 -8.71 14.04
N GLY A 301 -32.03 -9.30 15.17
CA GLY A 301 -30.84 -10.16 15.23
C GLY A 301 -29.55 -9.35 15.14
N ALA A 302 -29.57 -8.10 15.63
CA ALA A 302 -28.47 -7.14 15.47
C ALA A 302 -27.14 -7.60 16.10
N GLY A 303 -27.19 -8.44 17.14
CA GLY A 303 -25.99 -9.02 17.77
C GLY A 303 -25.44 -10.25 17.04
N GLY A 304 -26.13 -10.79 16.04
CA GLY A 304 -25.67 -11.92 15.25
C GLY A 304 -24.69 -11.50 14.15
N THR A 305 -23.91 -12.44 13.63
CA THR A 305 -22.84 -12.16 12.65
C THR A 305 -23.28 -11.36 11.42
N ILE A 306 -24.50 -11.60 10.92
CA ILE A 306 -25.06 -10.88 9.77
C ILE A 306 -25.65 -9.54 10.22
N GLY A 307 -26.45 -9.54 11.28
CA GLY A 307 -27.09 -8.33 11.80
C GLY A 307 -26.08 -7.27 12.24
N SER A 308 -24.95 -7.68 12.84
CA SER A 308 -23.88 -6.78 13.26
C SER A 308 -23.21 -6.10 12.07
N GLU A 309 -23.00 -6.85 10.98
CA GLU A 309 -22.39 -6.31 9.77
C GLU A 309 -23.37 -5.43 8.99
N LEU A 310 -24.65 -5.80 8.94
CA LEU A 310 -25.72 -4.95 8.40
C LEU A 310 -25.79 -3.62 9.17
N ALA A 311 -25.75 -3.65 10.50
CA ALA A 311 -25.78 -2.44 11.33
C ALA A 311 -24.61 -1.51 11.02
N ARG A 312 -23.41 -2.08 10.84
CA ARG A 312 -22.20 -1.34 10.48
C ARG A 312 -22.27 -0.75 9.06
N GLN A 313 -22.81 -1.49 8.10
CA GLN A 313 -22.95 -1.00 6.72
C GLN A 313 -24.01 0.08 6.61
N ILE A 314 -25.17 -0.10 7.24
CA ILE A 314 -26.28 0.86 7.25
C ILE A 314 -25.85 2.16 7.94
N ALA A 315 -25.08 2.10 9.03
CA ALA A 315 -24.58 3.28 9.73
C ALA A 315 -23.78 4.25 8.83
N ARG A 316 -23.11 3.75 7.79
CA ARG A 316 -22.35 4.57 6.83
C ARG A 316 -23.23 5.50 5.99
N PHE A 317 -24.50 5.14 5.82
CA PHE A 317 -25.47 5.91 5.03
C PHE A 317 -26.24 6.94 5.86
N GLN A 318 -25.79 7.22 7.09
CA GLN A 318 -26.34 8.25 7.98
C GLN A 318 -27.85 8.12 8.22
N PRO A 319 -28.33 6.98 8.76
CA PRO A 319 -29.73 6.86 9.15
C PRO A 319 -30.06 7.87 10.25
N GLY A 320 -31.32 8.29 10.32
CA GLY A 320 -31.80 9.18 11.38
C GLY A 320 -31.77 8.50 12.75
N ARG A 321 -31.97 7.17 12.78
CA ARG A 321 -31.81 6.34 13.98
C ARG A 321 -31.63 4.87 13.63
N LEU A 322 -30.84 4.15 14.42
CA LEU A 322 -30.68 2.70 14.36
C LEU A 322 -31.28 2.00 15.59
N LEU A 323 -32.27 1.14 15.38
CA LEU A 323 -32.83 0.28 16.42
C LEU A 323 -32.20 -1.11 16.33
N LEU A 324 -31.42 -1.48 17.34
CA LEU A 324 -30.72 -2.76 17.42
C LEU A 324 -31.54 -3.73 18.27
N VAL A 325 -32.30 -4.61 17.62
CA VAL A 325 -33.20 -5.56 18.28
C VAL A 325 -32.54 -6.95 18.35
N GLY A 326 -32.58 -7.57 19.53
CA GLY A 326 -32.09 -8.94 19.73
C GLY A 326 -32.41 -9.48 21.12
N HIS A 327 -32.35 -10.81 21.26
CA HIS A 327 -32.62 -11.47 22.54
C HIS A 327 -31.36 -11.63 23.41
N GLY A 328 -30.16 -11.51 22.83
CA GLY A 328 -28.90 -11.73 23.53
C GLY A 328 -28.29 -10.41 24.04
N GLU A 329 -28.34 -10.18 25.35
CA GLU A 329 -27.80 -8.99 26.00
C GLU A 329 -26.35 -8.70 25.61
N ASN A 330 -25.44 -9.66 25.83
CA ASN A 330 -24.03 -9.52 25.48
C ASN A 330 -23.83 -9.18 24.00
N SER A 331 -24.59 -9.83 23.12
CA SER A 331 -24.47 -9.63 21.68
C SER A 331 -24.88 -8.23 21.24
N LEU A 332 -25.91 -7.65 21.88
CA LEU A 332 -26.35 -6.27 21.65
C LEU A 332 -25.35 -5.25 22.22
N PHE A 333 -24.84 -5.50 23.42
CA PHE A 333 -23.84 -4.64 24.05
C PHE A 333 -22.59 -4.48 23.16
N TRP A 334 -22.04 -5.58 22.64
CA TRP A 334 -20.83 -5.55 21.82
C TRP A 334 -21.03 -4.80 20.50
N ILE A 335 -22.16 -4.99 19.83
CA ILE A 335 -22.42 -4.26 18.57
C ILE A 335 -22.65 -2.77 18.83
N ASP A 336 -23.35 -2.40 19.90
CA ASP A 336 -23.54 -0.99 20.27
C ASP A 336 -22.22 -0.32 20.63
N ALA A 337 -21.36 -0.97 21.42
CA ALA A 337 -20.03 -0.46 21.75
C ALA A 337 -19.19 -0.22 20.48
N LYS A 338 -19.18 -1.18 19.56
CA LYS A 338 -18.47 -1.05 18.27
C LYS A 338 -19.02 0.08 17.41
N LEU A 339 -20.35 0.21 17.33
CA LEU A 339 -20.97 1.28 16.55
C LEU A 339 -20.80 2.66 17.21
N ARG A 340 -20.67 2.73 18.54
CA ARG A 340 -20.34 3.97 19.27
C ARG A 340 -18.91 4.43 18.96
N GLU A 341 -17.97 3.49 18.82
CA GLU A 341 -16.59 3.77 18.42
C GLU A 341 -16.49 4.22 16.95
N GLU A 342 -17.11 3.48 16.03
CA GLU A 342 -17.01 3.77 14.58
C GLU A 342 -17.93 4.91 14.10
N PHE A 343 -19.11 5.07 14.71
CA PHE A 343 -20.17 6.00 14.28
C PHE A 343 -20.83 6.71 15.48
N PRO A 344 -20.09 7.56 16.21
CA PRO A 344 -20.57 8.21 17.44
C PRO A 344 -21.75 9.16 17.22
N HIS A 345 -21.91 9.71 16.02
CA HIS A 345 -22.93 10.70 15.69
C HIS A 345 -24.30 10.10 15.34
N ILE A 346 -24.39 8.78 15.13
CA ILE A 346 -25.63 8.14 14.69
C ILE A 346 -26.48 7.77 15.91
N PRO A 347 -27.70 8.31 16.05
CA PRO A 347 -28.59 7.96 17.14
C PRO A 347 -28.94 6.46 17.11
N ARG A 348 -28.92 5.82 18.28
CA ARG A 348 -29.15 4.38 18.39
C ARG A 348 -29.87 3.98 19.66
N ALA A 349 -30.61 2.88 19.60
CA ALA A 349 -31.27 2.27 20.74
C ALA A 349 -31.01 0.75 20.73
N MET A 350 -30.56 0.21 21.86
CA MET A 350 -30.49 -1.23 22.09
C MET A 350 -31.84 -1.69 22.66
N LEU A 351 -32.49 -2.60 21.94
CA LEU A 351 -33.82 -3.10 22.30
C LEU A 351 -33.71 -4.61 22.55
N LEU A 352 -33.60 -4.97 23.83
CA LEU A 352 -33.64 -6.37 24.26
C LEU A 352 -35.08 -6.88 24.10
N ALA A 353 -35.30 -7.69 23.06
CA ALA A 353 -36.61 -8.23 22.72
C ALA A 353 -36.47 -9.51 21.89
N ASP A 354 -37.44 -10.40 22.04
CA ASP A 354 -37.62 -11.59 21.22
C ASP A 354 -38.70 -11.31 20.17
N ILE A 355 -38.43 -11.62 18.91
CA ILE A 355 -39.38 -11.44 17.80
C ILE A 355 -40.63 -12.33 17.94
N ARG A 356 -40.56 -13.37 18.77
CA ARG A 356 -41.69 -14.24 19.12
C ARG A 356 -42.70 -13.56 20.04
N ASP A 357 -42.26 -12.58 20.84
CA ASP A 357 -43.12 -11.81 21.73
C ASP A 357 -43.79 -10.66 20.97
N ILE A 358 -44.98 -10.94 20.45
CA ILE A 358 -45.76 -9.97 19.68
C ILE A 358 -46.10 -8.72 20.49
N ASN A 359 -46.34 -8.84 21.80
CA ASN A 359 -46.74 -7.70 22.63
C ASN A 359 -45.57 -6.74 22.80
N ARG A 360 -44.39 -7.27 23.15
CA ARG A 360 -43.17 -6.47 23.27
C ARG A 360 -42.80 -5.80 21.95
N MET A 361 -42.88 -6.54 20.85
CA MET A 361 -42.61 -6.00 19.52
C MET A 361 -43.64 -4.93 19.12
N THR A 362 -44.91 -5.10 19.46
CA THR A 362 -45.95 -4.08 19.23
C THR A 362 -45.62 -2.78 19.95
N THR A 363 -45.20 -2.84 21.21
CA THR A 363 -44.77 -1.65 21.97
C THR A 363 -43.59 -0.96 21.29
N ILE A 364 -42.60 -1.74 20.84
CA ILE A 364 -41.42 -1.20 20.14
C ILE A 364 -41.81 -0.51 18.82
N PHE A 365 -42.69 -1.13 18.03
CA PHE A 365 -43.15 -0.54 16.77
C PHE A 365 -43.96 0.74 17.03
N ALA A 366 -44.84 0.73 18.03
CA ALA A 366 -45.63 1.89 18.41
C ALA A 366 -44.78 3.08 18.86
N GLU A 367 -43.75 2.82 19.69
CA GLU A 367 -42.86 3.84 20.24
C GLU A 367 -41.89 4.39 19.19
N TRP A 368 -41.27 3.53 18.38
CA TRP A 368 -40.14 3.92 17.55
C TRP A 368 -40.46 4.10 16.06
N GLN A 369 -41.63 3.65 15.60
CA GLN A 369 -42.15 3.81 14.23
C GLN A 369 -41.08 3.57 13.15
N PRO A 370 -40.51 2.34 13.06
CA PRO A 370 -39.44 2.05 12.11
C PRO A 370 -39.92 2.21 10.68
N THR A 371 -39.12 2.85 9.82
CA THR A 371 -39.48 3.06 8.41
C THR A 371 -39.02 1.91 7.52
N LEU A 372 -37.86 1.33 7.82
CA LEU A 372 -37.33 0.12 7.16
C LEU A 372 -36.88 -0.89 8.20
N ILE A 373 -37.06 -2.18 7.88
CA ILE A 373 -36.65 -3.29 8.73
C ILE A 373 -35.68 -4.20 7.97
N PHE A 374 -34.54 -4.47 8.58
CA PHE A 374 -33.62 -5.52 8.15
C PHE A 374 -33.73 -6.70 9.11
N HIS A 375 -34.25 -7.82 8.61
CA HIS A 375 -34.48 -9.02 9.40
C HIS A 375 -33.36 -10.04 9.24
N ALA A 376 -32.55 -10.18 10.29
CA ALA A 376 -31.45 -11.15 10.38
C ALA A 376 -31.57 -12.09 11.61
N ALA A 377 -32.66 -11.99 12.36
CA ALA A 377 -32.95 -12.90 13.47
C ALA A 377 -33.46 -14.25 12.94
N ALA A 378 -32.58 -15.24 12.89
CA ALA A 378 -32.94 -16.62 12.57
C ALA A 378 -31.92 -17.59 13.15
N HIS A 379 -32.39 -18.77 13.56
CA HIS A 379 -31.51 -19.88 13.89
C HIS A 379 -30.99 -20.53 12.61
N LYS A 380 -29.69 -20.84 12.59
CA LYS A 380 -28.97 -21.27 11.37
C LYS A 380 -28.27 -22.63 11.42
N HIS A 381 -28.06 -23.21 12.61
CA HIS A 381 -27.25 -24.40 12.80
C HIS A 381 -28.07 -25.69 12.58
N VAL A 382 -27.89 -26.34 11.42
CA VAL A 382 -28.72 -27.49 10.99
C VAL A 382 -28.76 -28.63 12.01
N PRO A 383 -27.62 -29.18 12.51
CA PRO A 383 -27.68 -30.33 13.42
C PRO A 383 -28.41 -30.02 14.72
N MET A 384 -28.31 -28.78 15.19
CA MET A 384 -28.98 -28.32 16.42
C MET A 384 -30.47 -28.08 16.20
N LEU A 385 -30.88 -27.65 15.01
CA LEU A 385 -32.30 -27.39 14.72
C LEU A 385 -33.07 -28.67 14.43
N GLU A 386 -32.42 -29.71 13.90
CA GLU A 386 -33.04 -31.03 13.73
C GLU A 386 -33.46 -31.64 15.07
N SER A 387 -32.68 -31.43 16.12
CA SER A 387 -33.04 -31.84 17.48
C SER A 387 -33.97 -30.84 18.20
N ASN A 388 -34.18 -29.64 17.66
CA ASN A 388 -34.95 -28.55 18.28
C ASN A 388 -35.94 -27.90 17.29
N LEU A 389 -36.77 -28.73 16.68
CA LEU A 389 -37.70 -28.33 15.61
C LEU A 389 -38.66 -27.21 16.04
N GLN A 390 -39.18 -27.27 17.27
CA GLN A 390 -40.08 -26.26 17.80
C GLN A 390 -39.41 -24.88 17.86
N GLU A 391 -38.13 -24.82 18.23
CA GLU A 391 -37.37 -23.57 18.29
C GLU A 391 -37.09 -23.03 16.87
N ALA A 392 -36.84 -23.93 15.91
CA ALA A 392 -36.69 -23.56 14.50
C ALA A 392 -37.98 -22.95 13.92
N VAL A 393 -39.13 -23.56 14.21
CA VAL A 393 -40.45 -23.11 13.72
C VAL A 393 -40.86 -21.80 14.39
N THR A 394 -40.79 -21.72 15.72
CA THR A 394 -41.25 -20.53 16.45
C THR A 394 -40.37 -19.31 16.17
N ASN A 395 -39.04 -19.46 16.12
CA ASN A 395 -38.17 -18.33 15.84
C ASN A 395 -38.21 -17.92 14.34
N ASN A 396 -38.05 -18.88 13.42
CA ASN A 396 -37.89 -18.55 12.00
C ASN A 396 -39.23 -18.38 11.25
N ILE A 397 -40.34 -18.97 11.71
CA ILE A 397 -41.66 -18.83 11.07
C ILE A 397 -42.52 -17.86 11.85
N GLN A 398 -42.83 -18.17 13.11
CA GLN A 398 -43.73 -17.34 13.90
C GLN A 398 -43.12 -15.95 14.16
N GLY A 399 -41.84 -15.89 14.54
CA GLY A 399 -41.13 -14.62 14.73
C GLY A 399 -41.10 -13.75 13.47
N THR A 400 -40.85 -14.34 12.30
CA THR A 400 -40.91 -13.61 11.03
C THR A 400 -42.34 -13.18 10.68
N SER A 401 -43.34 -14.04 10.90
CA SER A 401 -44.76 -13.73 10.69
C SER A 401 -45.22 -12.54 11.55
N ASN A 402 -44.79 -12.49 12.82
CA ASN A 402 -45.05 -11.37 13.72
C ASN A 402 -44.51 -10.05 13.15
N LEU A 403 -43.26 -10.06 12.65
CA LEU A 403 -42.65 -8.89 12.04
C LEU A 403 -43.38 -8.43 10.78
N ILE A 404 -43.82 -9.37 9.93
CA ILE A 404 -44.59 -9.06 8.72
C ILE A 404 -45.93 -8.42 9.10
N GLN A 405 -46.65 -9.00 10.06
CA GLN A 405 -47.93 -8.47 10.54
C GLN A 405 -47.78 -7.05 11.11
N LEU A 406 -46.76 -6.84 11.95
CA LEU A 406 -46.47 -5.52 12.52
C LEU A 406 -46.02 -4.52 11.45
N SER A 407 -45.24 -4.97 10.46
CA SER A 407 -44.83 -4.13 9.34
C SER A 407 -46.02 -3.58 8.57
N ASN A 408 -47.03 -4.43 8.32
CA ASN A 408 -48.27 -4.02 7.67
C ASN A 408 -49.11 -3.09 8.57
N GLN A 409 -49.25 -3.43 9.85
CA GLN A 409 -50.04 -2.64 10.82
C GLN A 409 -49.49 -1.22 11.03
N PHE A 410 -48.16 -1.06 11.04
CA PHE A 410 -47.48 0.21 11.28
C PHE A 410 -46.95 0.88 9.99
N ASN A 411 -47.39 0.42 8.82
CA ASN A 411 -47.04 0.99 7.51
C ASN A 411 -45.53 1.14 7.25
N VAL A 412 -44.75 0.11 7.59
CA VAL A 412 -43.32 0.05 7.29
C VAL A 412 -43.15 0.01 5.77
N GLU A 413 -42.33 0.90 5.21
CA GLU A 413 -42.16 1.03 3.75
C GLU A 413 -41.56 -0.23 3.12
N CYS A 414 -40.60 -0.86 3.81
CA CYS A 414 -39.91 -2.03 3.30
C CYS A 414 -39.32 -2.88 4.43
N MET A 415 -39.58 -4.19 4.37
CA MET A 415 -38.89 -5.19 5.17
C MET A 415 -37.99 -6.04 4.26
N VAL A 416 -36.69 -6.06 4.56
CA VAL A 416 -35.69 -6.86 3.86
C VAL A 416 -35.32 -8.04 4.74
N MET A 417 -35.57 -9.26 4.25
CA MET A 417 -35.22 -10.49 4.96
C MET A 417 -33.95 -11.12 4.41
N VAL A 418 -33.03 -11.51 5.29
CA VAL A 418 -31.83 -12.25 4.89
C VAL A 418 -32.19 -13.71 4.64
N SER A 419 -32.12 -14.13 3.38
CA SER A 419 -32.32 -15.53 2.98
C SER A 419 -31.04 -16.22 2.55
N THR A 420 -31.08 -17.55 2.52
CA THR A 420 -29.98 -18.40 2.07
C THR A 420 -30.33 -19.01 0.72
N ASP A 421 -29.34 -19.19 -0.16
CA ASP A 421 -29.43 -19.78 -1.51
C ASP A 421 -30.14 -21.16 -1.58
N LYS A 422 -30.46 -21.80 -0.45
CA LYS A 422 -31.09 -23.12 -0.36
C LYS A 422 -32.61 -23.11 -0.13
N ALA A 423 -33.27 -21.94 -0.12
CA ALA A 423 -34.72 -21.83 0.04
C ALA A 423 -35.53 -22.19 -1.21
N VAL A 424 -34.86 -22.41 -2.36
CA VAL A 424 -35.51 -22.67 -3.66
C VAL A 424 -35.87 -24.16 -3.84
N GLU A 425 -35.12 -25.08 -3.24
CA GLU A 425 -35.41 -26.53 -3.18
C GLU A 425 -34.99 -27.08 -1.79
N PRO A 426 -35.87 -27.04 -0.77
CA PRO A 426 -35.49 -27.42 0.58
C PRO A 426 -35.24 -28.93 0.66
N THR A 427 -33.98 -29.32 0.86
CA THR A 427 -33.56 -30.72 1.11
C THR A 427 -33.39 -31.01 2.61
N ASN A 428 -33.59 -30.01 3.47
CA ASN A 428 -33.40 -30.11 4.92
C ASN A 428 -34.37 -29.22 5.70
N VAL A 429 -34.53 -29.51 6.99
CA VAL A 429 -35.53 -28.89 7.89
C VAL A 429 -35.23 -27.42 8.22
N ARG A 430 -33.99 -26.94 8.00
CA ARG A 430 -33.64 -25.51 8.11
C ARG A 430 -34.24 -24.68 6.97
N ASP A 431 -34.32 -25.26 5.77
CA ASP A 431 -34.68 -24.53 4.55
C ASP A 431 -36.20 -24.54 4.29
N CYS A 432 -36.92 -25.54 4.79
CA CYS A 432 -38.38 -25.70 4.61
C CYS A 432 -39.23 -24.58 5.28
N PRO A 433 -38.89 -24.08 6.48
CA PRO A 433 -39.53 -22.89 7.07
C PRO A 433 -39.38 -21.63 6.21
N LYS A 434 -38.19 -21.40 5.64
CA LYS A 434 -37.87 -20.20 4.87
C LYS A 434 -38.54 -20.20 3.50
N SER A 435 -38.64 -21.36 2.85
CA SER A 435 -39.34 -21.49 1.56
C SER A 435 -40.85 -21.21 1.69
N ARG A 436 -41.48 -21.61 2.81
CA ARG A 436 -42.91 -21.41 3.08
C ARG A 436 -43.30 -19.96 3.41
N ILE A 437 -42.33 -19.11 3.73
CA ILE A 437 -42.53 -17.66 3.95
C ILE A 437 -42.34 -16.87 2.64
N MET A 438 -41.63 -17.45 1.67
CA MET A 438 -41.29 -16.79 0.39
C MET A 438 -42.24 -17.10 -0.76
N GLY A 439 -42.96 -18.23 -0.71
CA GLY A 439 -44.08 -18.52 -1.59
C GLY A 439 -45.39 -18.08 -0.94
#